data_AF-A0A6A3QC61-F1
#
_entry.id   AF-A0A6A3QC61-F1
#
_cell.length_a   1.000
_cell.length_b   1.000
_cell.length_c   1.000
_cell.angle_alpha   90.00
_cell.angle_beta   90.00
_cell.angle_gamma   90.00
#
_symmetry.space_group_name_H-M   'P 1'
#
loop_
_entity.id
_entity.type
_entity.pdbx_description
1 polymer ?
#
loop_
_entity_poly.entity_id
_entity_poly.type
_entity_poly.pdbx_seq_one_letter_code
_entity_poly.pdbx_strand_id
1 'polypeptide(L)' 'MLPKQGNKTLCMRYISKKGCTGPAPGLCFDPNRAHFRPIALPADANAFIDKNFFGLGQEYQDL' A
#
# COMPACT_ATOMS: atom_id res chain seq x y z
N MET A 1 -12.73 -4.11 2.35
CA MET A 1 -11.81 -3.86 3.49
C MET A 1 -10.37 -3.95 3.00
N LEU A 2 -9.44 -3.13 3.52
CA LEU A 2 -8.03 -3.20 3.10
C LEU A 2 -7.33 -4.44 3.64
N PRO A 3 -6.37 -5.03 2.88
CA PRO A 3 -5.51 -6.11 3.35
C PRO A 3 -4.76 -5.76 4.63
N LYS A 4 -4.50 -6.78 5.46
CA LYS A 4 -3.77 -6.65 6.73
C LYS A 4 -2.63 -7.65 6.83
N GLN A 5 -1.55 -7.24 7.49
CA GLN A 5 -0.47 -8.11 7.97
C GLN A 5 -0.47 -8.04 9.50
N GLY A 6 -0.92 -9.12 10.14
CA GLY A 6 -1.27 -9.10 11.56
C GLY A 6 -2.33 -8.02 11.84
N ASN A 7 -2.05 -7.13 12.79
CA ASN A 7 -2.97 -6.05 13.17
C ASN A 7 -2.81 -4.75 12.35
N LYS A 8 -1.85 -4.71 11.41
CA LYS A 8 -1.55 -3.51 10.62
C LYS A 8 -2.22 -3.58 9.26
N THR A 9 -2.79 -2.47 8.82
CA THR A 9 -3.39 -2.34 7.48
C THR A 9 -2.33 -2.00 6.43
N LEU A 10 -2.59 -2.31 5.16
CA LEU A 10 -1.69 -1.94 4.08
C LEU A 10 -1.44 -0.41 4.04
N CYS A 11 -0.17 -0.03 3.90
CA CYS A 11 0.21 1.32 3.48
C CYS A 11 -0.03 1.47 1.98
N MET A 12 -1.13 2.12 1.58
CA MET A 12 -1.43 2.34 0.17
C MET A 12 -0.36 3.19 -0.55
N ARG A 13 0.37 4.04 0.18
CA ARG A 13 1.48 4.81 -0.40
C ARG A 13 2.68 3.92 -0.75
N TYR A 14 2.90 2.82 -0.01
CA TYR A 14 3.99 1.88 -0.28
C TYR A 14 3.84 1.20 -1.65
N ILE A 15 2.63 0.75 -2.00
CA ILE A 15 2.37 0.09 -3.28
C ILE A 15 2.10 1.04 -4.46
N SER A 16 2.22 2.34 -4.23
CA SER A 16 1.95 3.38 -5.23
C SER A 16 3.23 3.95 -5.83
N LYS A 17 3.12 4.66 -6.95
CA LYS A 17 4.24 5.41 -7.55
C LYS A 17 4.80 6.49 -6.62
N LYS A 18 3.98 7.03 -5.70
CA LYS A 18 4.46 7.98 -4.68
C LYS A 18 5.46 7.35 -3.71
N GLY A 19 5.33 6.04 -3.46
CA GLY A 19 6.21 5.28 -2.59
C GLY A 19 6.13 5.65 -1.10
N CYS A 20 6.54 4.71 -0.25
CA CYS A 20 6.78 4.96 1.17
C CYS A 20 8.03 4.20 1.58
N THR A 21 9.09 4.93 1.95
CA THR A 21 10.36 4.32 2.39
C THR A 21 10.24 3.72 3.78
N GLY A 22 9.42 4.32 4.64
CA GLY A 22 9.28 3.90 6.03
C GLY A 22 10.57 4.08 6.85
N PRO A 23 10.55 3.74 8.15
CA PRO A 23 11.76 3.77 8.97
C PRO A 23 12.67 2.56 8.76
N ALA A 24 12.12 1.44 8.27
CA ALA A 24 12.86 0.20 7.97
C ALA A 24 12.05 -0.67 6.98
N PRO A 25 12.66 -1.70 6.36
CA PRO A 25 11.94 -2.62 5.48
C PRO A 25 10.71 -3.23 6.18
N GLY A 26 9.57 -3.25 5.49
CA GLY A 26 8.30 -3.76 6.02
C GLY A 26 7.53 -2.79 6.94
N LEU A 27 8.15 -1.70 7.38
CA LEU A 27 7.55 -0.76 8.34
C LEU A 27 7.08 0.54 7.68
N CYS A 28 5.92 1.04 8.11
CA CYS A 28 5.48 2.38 7.80
C CYS A 28 5.80 3.35 8.95
N PHE A 29 5.83 4.66 8.66
CA PHE A 29 5.88 5.69 9.70
C PHE A 29 4.58 5.73 10.54
N ASP A 30 3.44 5.34 9.95
CA ASP A 30 2.19 5.16 10.69
C ASP A 30 2.20 3.78 11.38
N PRO A 31 2.08 3.71 12.73
CA PRO A 31 2.12 2.46 13.47
C PRO A 31 0.96 1.51 13.14
N ASN A 32 -0.12 1.99 12.53
CA ASN A 32 -1.27 1.17 12.11
C ASN A 32 -1.13 0.63 10.68
N ARG A 33 -0.01 0.96 10.01
CA ARG A 33 0.26 0.60 8.62
C ARG A 33 1.51 -0.29 8.51
N ALA A 34 1.52 -1.16 7.51
CA ALA A 34 2.66 -2.01 7.18
C ALA A 34 2.96 -1.96 5.68
N HIS A 35 4.22 -2.23 5.32
CA HIS A 35 4.68 -2.35 3.95
C HIS A 35 4.72 -3.82 3.57
N PHE A 36 3.82 -4.23 2.69
CA PHE A 36 3.78 -5.59 2.16
C PHE A 36 3.02 -5.61 0.84
N ARG A 37 3.26 -6.66 0.04
CA ARG A 37 2.49 -6.93 -1.17
C ARG A 37 1.23 -7.71 -0.79
N PRO A 38 0.01 -7.17 -0.99
CA PRO A 38 -1.20 -7.93 -0.76
C PRO A 38 -1.44 -8.96 -1.88
N ILE A 39 -2.27 -9.97 -1.61
CA ILE A 39 -2.69 -10.95 -2.63
C ILE A 39 -3.72 -10.35 -3.59
N ALA A 40 -4.57 -9.45 -3.09
CA ALA A 40 -5.59 -8.77 -3.87
C ALA A 40 -5.84 -7.37 -3.29
N LEU A 41 -6.20 -6.42 -4.15
CA LEU A 41 -6.56 -5.07 -3.76
C LEU A 41 -8.04 -4.79 -4.05
N PRO A 42 -8.82 -4.23 -3.09
CA PRO A 42 -10.19 -3.80 -3.37
C PRO A 42 -10.23 -2.66 -4.40
N ALA A 43 -11.26 -2.64 -5.27
CA ALA A 43 -11.42 -1.62 -6.30
C ALA A 43 -11.37 -0.18 -5.75
N ASP A 44 -12.03 0.08 -4.61
CA ASP A 44 -12.01 1.40 -3.96
C ASP A 44 -10.60 1.84 -3.54
N ALA A 45 -9.75 0.89 -3.15
CA ALA A 45 -8.37 1.18 -2.79
C ALA A 45 -7.53 1.50 -4.02
N ASN A 46 -7.77 0.82 -5.14
CA ASN A 46 -7.10 1.12 -6.40
C ASN A 46 -7.46 2.54 -6.89
N ALA A 47 -8.75 2.86 -6.93
CA ALA A 47 -9.24 4.21 -7.29
C ALA A 47 -8.68 5.30 -6.36
N PHE A 48 -8.56 5.01 -5.05
CA PHE A 48 -7.94 5.92 -4.11
C PHE A 48 -6.44 6.13 -4.39
N ILE A 49 -5.70 5.06 -4.69
CA ILE A 49 -4.27 5.12 -5.02
C ILE A 49 -4.03 5.92 -6.30
N ASP A 50 -4.84 5.68 -7.34
CA ASP A 50 -4.78 6.44 -8.60
C ASP A 50 -4.97 7.93 -8.36
N LYS A 51 -6.01 8.30 -7.62
CA LYS A 51 -6.34 9.71 -7.36
C LYS A 51 -5.33 10.43 -6.47
N ASN A 52 -4.76 9.75 -5.46
CA ASN A 52 -4.00 10.42 -4.40
C ASN A 52 -2.49 10.17 -4.46
N PHE A 53 -2.05 9.06 -5.08
CA PHE A 53 -0.67 8.58 -5.02
C PHE A 53 -0.08 8.22 -6.40
N PHE A 54 -0.65 8.78 -7.47
CA PHE A 54 -0.19 8.63 -8.85
C PHE A 54 -0.28 7.20 -9.40
N GLY A 55 -1.20 6.41 -8.85
CA GLY A 55 -1.46 5.03 -9.24
C GLY A 55 -0.46 4.02 -8.69
N LEU A 56 -0.69 2.76 -9.03
CA LEU A 56 0.14 1.64 -8.60
C LEU A 56 1.57 1.74 -9.15
N GLY A 57 2.54 1.39 -8.31
CA GLY A 57 3.93 1.23 -8.73
C GLY A 57 4.05 0.16 -9.81
N GLN A 58 5.11 0.21 -10.62
CA GLN A 58 5.31 -0.73 -11.74
C GLN A 58 5.28 -2.20 -11.28
N GLU A 59 5.86 -2.46 -10.11
CA GLU A 59 5.91 -3.79 -9.51
C GLU A 59 4.54 -4.31 -9.05
N TYR A 60 3.52 -3.46 -8.94
CA TYR A 60 2.19 -3.79 -8.40
C TYR A 60 1.07 -3.70 -9.45
N GLN A 61 1.40 -3.58 -10.74
CA GLN A 61 0.40 -3.38 -11.82
C GLN A 61 -0.57 -4.56 -12.00
N ASP A 62 -0.26 -5.72 -11.45
CA ASP A 62 -1.08 -6.94 -11.44
C ASP A 62 -2.05 -7.06 -10.24
N LEU A 63 -2.05 -6.08 -9.32
CA LEU A 63 -2.89 -6.08 -8.11
C LEU A 63 -4.35 -5.61 -8.34
#